data_AF-A0A4Y2KSP5-F1
#
_entry.id   AF-A0A4Y2KSP5-F1
#
_cell.length_a   1.000
_cell.length_b   1.000
_cell.length_c   1.000
_cell.angle_alpha   90.00
_cell.angle_beta   90.00
_cell.angle_gamma   90.00
#
_symmetry.space_group_name_H-M   'P 1'
#
loop_
_entity.id
_entity.type
_entity.pdbx_description
1 polymer ?
#
loop_
_entity_poly.entity_id
_entity_poly.type
_entity_poly.pdbx_seq_one_letter_code
_entity_poly.pdbx_strand_id
1 'polypeptide(L)'
;MIVLGFHATLISYTGAGTLWPTYDTNPVCQKDWWWYLLYINNFETSDKQCMTWCWYLAADMQFYIISPLFMVPLIRWPRLGCALILACISGSCVTSFLLTYQYNLIDGFSRLEFHLDDSQNFMIQKIIDHGGLVVRYGPWSRRIPDSKPDFTEDPSCIGPVES
;
A
#
# COMPACT_ATOMS: atom_id res chain seq x y z
N MET A 1 -20.67 -6.52 12.11
CA MET A 1 -20.80 -7.82 12.82
C MET A 1 -21.45 -8.90 11.97
N ILE A 2 -22.54 -8.59 11.26
CA ILE A 2 -23.14 -9.53 10.28
C ILE A 2 -22.11 -9.96 9.22
N VAL A 3 -21.35 -9.01 8.67
CA VAL A 3 -20.31 -9.29 7.65
C VAL A 3 -19.16 -10.14 8.20
N LEU A 4 -18.75 -9.91 9.45
CA LEU A 4 -17.73 -10.73 10.13
C LEU A 4 -18.20 -12.17 10.32
N GLY A 5 -19.45 -12.36 10.77
CA GLY A 5 -20.06 -13.69 10.88
C GLY A 5 -20.15 -14.40 9.53
N PHE A 6 -20.57 -13.67 8.49
CA PHE A 6 -20.60 -14.21 7.12
C PHE A 6 -19.22 -14.67 6.65
N HIS A 7 -18.17 -13.89 6.87
CA HIS A 7 -16.80 -14.28 6.51
C HIS A 7 -16.22 -15.41 7.36
N ALA A 8 -16.62 -15.51 8.63
CA ALA A 8 -16.15 -16.56 9.52
C ALA A 8 -16.79 -17.93 9.22
N THR A 9 -18.04 -17.96 8.74
CA THR A 9 -18.81 -19.21 8.60
C THR A 9 -19.35 -19.48 7.20
N LEU A 10 -19.87 -18.47 6.49
CA LEU A 10 -20.62 -18.67 5.25
C LEU A 10 -19.74 -18.67 4.01
N ILE A 11 -18.60 -17.97 4.02
CA ILE A 11 -17.75 -17.83 2.83
C ILE A 11 -17.31 -19.18 2.25
N SER A 12 -17.04 -20.15 3.11
CA SER A 12 -16.61 -21.50 2.74
C SER A 12 -17.70 -22.32 2.06
N TYR A 13 -18.97 -21.97 2.28
CA TYR A 13 -20.11 -22.65 1.63
C TYR A 13 -20.54 -21.97 0.33
N THR A 14 -20.08 -20.74 0.07
CA THR A 14 -20.53 -19.92 -1.06
C THR A 14 -19.63 -20.00 -2.30
N GLY A 15 -18.47 -20.65 -2.20
CA GLY A 15 -17.46 -20.66 -3.25
C GLY A 15 -17.10 -22.07 -3.73
N ALA A 16 -17.06 -22.25 -5.05
CA ALA A 16 -16.48 -23.43 -5.68
C ALA A 16 -15.63 -22.99 -6.89
N GLY A 17 -14.38 -23.43 -6.96
CA GLY A 17 -13.48 -23.17 -8.09
C GLY A 17 -12.00 -23.18 -7.71
N THR A 18 -11.12 -23.24 -8.71
CA THR A 18 -9.67 -23.47 -8.55
C THR A 18 -8.92 -22.37 -7.78
N LEU A 19 -9.44 -21.14 -7.78
CA LEU A 19 -8.88 -20.01 -7.02
C LEU A 19 -9.50 -19.85 -5.63
N TRP A 20 -10.51 -20.66 -5.29
CA TRP A 20 -11.15 -20.57 -3.98
C TRP A 20 -10.25 -21.21 -2.91
N PRO A 21 -10.16 -20.59 -1.72
CA PRO A 21 -9.36 -21.13 -0.65
C PRO A 21 -9.85 -22.50 -0.23
N THR A 22 -8.93 -23.44 -0.03
CA THR A 22 -9.22 -24.85 0.31
C THR A 22 -9.54 -25.04 1.80
N TYR A 23 -9.57 -23.97 2.59
CA TYR A 23 -9.88 -24.06 4.02
C TYR A 23 -11.40 -24.08 4.24
N ASP A 24 -11.87 -24.97 5.12
CA ASP A 24 -13.29 -25.05 5.51
C ASP A 24 -13.76 -23.81 6.28
N THR A 25 -12.86 -23.11 6.95
CA THR A 25 -13.10 -21.81 7.63
C THR A 25 -11.78 -21.09 7.79
N ASN A 26 -11.76 -19.75 7.68
CA ASN A 26 -10.54 -18.99 7.88
C ASN A 26 -10.11 -19.08 9.37
N PRO A 27 -9.01 -19.78 9.70
CA PRO A 27 -8.63 -20.06 11.09
C PRO A 27 -8.27 -18.79 11.87
N VAL A 28 -7.80 -17.75 11.16
CA VAL A 28 -7.50 -16.44 11.73
C VAL A 28 -8.80 -15.75 12.19
N CYS A 29 -9.85 -15.84 11.38
CA CYS A 29 -11.15 -15.27 11.75
C CYS A 29 -11.77 -15.95 12.96
N GLN A 30 -11.68 -17.27 13.06
CA GLN A 30 -12.27 -18.02 14.17
C GLN A 30 -11.53 -17.76 15.49
N LYS A 31 -10.23 -17.46 15.44
CA LYS A 31 -9.43 -17.13 16.62
C LYS A 31 -9.62 -15.69 17.06
N ASP A 32 -9.61 -14.75 16.13
CA ASP A 32 -9.50 -13.32 16.41
C ASP A 32 -10.77 -12.50 16.08
N TRP A 33 -11.93 -13.14 15.85
CA TRP A 33 -13.21 -12.47 15.61
C TRP A 33 -13.56 -11.39 16.66
N TRP A 34 -13.19 -11.62 17.92
CA TRP A 34 -13.50 -10.72 19.02
C TRP A 34 -12.72 -9.39 18.92
N TRP A 35 -11.53 -9.37 18.30
CA TRP A 35 -10.78 -8.14 18.04
C TRP A 35 -11.53 -7.20 17.11
N TYR A 36 -12.21 -7.76 16.12
CA TYR A 36 -13.04 -7.02 15.16
C TYR A 36 -14.33 -6.50 15.79
N LEU A 37 -14.88 -7.19 16.79
CA LEU A 37 -16.03 -6.70 17.56
C LEU A 37 -15.68 -5.51 18.45
N LEU A 38 -14.49 -5.55 19.05
CA LEU A 38 -13.97 -4.49 19.91
C LEU A 38 -13.29 -3.35 19.13
N TYR A 39 -13.19 -3.44 17.80
CA TYR A 39 -12.51 -2.44 16.95
C TYR A 39 -11.06 -2.16 17.37
N ILE A 40 -10.33 -3.20 17.78
CA ILE A 40 -8.91 -3.13 18.18
C ILE A 40 -7.97 -3.85 17.19
N ASN A 41 -8.52 -4.39 16.10
CA ASN A 41 -7.76 -5.11 15.08
C ASN A 41 -6.70 -4.26 14.34
N ASN A 42 -6.67 -2.94 14.55
CA ASN A 42 -5.64 -2.04 13.99
C ASN A 42 -4.23 -2.28 14.58
N PHE A 43 -4.13 -2.89 15.76
CA PHE A 43 -2.83 -3.17 16.40
C PHE A 43 -2.18 -4.47 15.95
N GLU A 44 -2.94 -5.33 15.26
CA GLU A 44 -2.44 -6.62 14.79
C GLU A 44 -1.72 -6.46 13.45
N THR A 45 -0.67 -7.24 13.22
CA THR A 45 0.05 -7.26 11.95
C THR A 45 -0.86 -7.73 10.81
N SER A 46 -0.70 -7.15 9.61
CA SER A 46 -1.53 -7.45 8.42
C SER A 46 -1.66 -8.95 8.12
N ASP A 47 -0.63 -9.74 8.39
CA ASP A 47 -0.59 -11.19 8.13
C ASP A 47 -1.55 -12.01 9.01
N LYS A 48 -1.97 -11.45 10.16
CA LYS A 48 -2.89 -12.07 11.11
C LYS A 48 -4.26 -11.39 11.12
N GLN A 49 -4.55 -10.55 10.13
CA GLN A 49 -5.87 -9.93 10.00
C GLN A 49 -6.76 -10.80 9.11
N CYS A 50 -7.88 -11.29 9.64
CA CYS A 50 -8.90 -11.97 8.84
C CYS A 50 -9.50 -11.08 7.75
N MET A 51 -9.78 -9.82 8.10
CA MET A 51 -10.32 -8.81 7.19
C MET A 51 -9.42 -7.58 7.26
N THR A 52 -8.42 -7.53 6.38
CA THR A 52 -7.46 -6.43 6.35
C THR A 52 -8.21 -5.10 6.27
N TRP A 53 -9.15 -4.90 5.34
CA TRP A 53 -9.89 -3.64 5.19
C TRP A 53 -10.62 -3.14 6.45
N CYS A 54 -10.94 -4.01 7.41
CA CYS A 54 -11.56 -3.60 8.67
C CYS A 54 -10.60 -2.85 9.60
N TRP A 55 -9.29 -2.80 9.32
CA TRP A 55 -8.33 -1.96 10.05
C TRP A 55 -8.75 -0.49 10.02
N TYR A 56 -9.27 -0.01 8.88
CA TYR A 56 -9.70 1.39 8.72
C TYR A 56 -10.97 1.68 9.53
N LEU A 57 -11.94 0.76 9.50
CA LEU A 57 -13.18 0.91 10.27
C LEU A 57 -12.91 0.98 11.77
N ALA A 58 -11.92 0.23 12.26
CA ALA A 58 -11.47 0.30 13.64
C ALA A 58 -10.80 1.63 13.98
N ALA A 59 -9.97 2.16 13.09
CA ALA A 59 -9.37 3.48 13.26
C ALA A 59 -10.43 4.60 13.35
N ASP A 60 -11.46 4.56 12.50
CA ASP A 60 -12.56 5.54 12.53
C ASP A 60 -13.30 5.56 13.87
N MET A 61 -13.57 4.40 14.46
CA MET A 61 -14.22 4.32 15.78
C MET A 61 -13.34 4.93 16.88
N GLN A 62 -12.03 4.73 16.81
CA GLN A 62 -11.09 5.33 17.75
C GLN A 62 -11.08 6.86 17.61
N PHE A 63 -11.07 7.39 16.38
CA PHE A 63 -11.18 8.83 16.16
C PHE A 63 -12.52 9.40 16.61
N TYR A 64 -13.61 8.65 16.49
CA TYR A 64 -14.90 9.06 17.02
C TYR A 64 -14.88 9.20 18.55
N ILE A 65 -14.25 8.27 19.26
CA ILE A 65 -14.11 8.32 20.72
C ILE A 65 -13.19 9.47 21.16
N ILE A 66 -12.10 9.72 20.41
CA ILE A 66 -11.13 10.77 20.73
C ILE A 66 -11.64 12.17 20.32
N SER A 67 -12.52 12.26 19.32
CA SER A 67 -13.10 13.53 18.81
C SER A 67 -13.56 14.52 19.90
N PRO A 68 -14.40 14.14 20.89
CA PRO A 68 -14.81 15.06 21.95
C PRO A 68 -13.64 15.61 22.79
N LEU A 69 -12.54 14.86 22.92
CA LEU A 69 -11.33 15.30 23.63
C LEU A 69 -10.64 16.46 22.90
N PHE A 70 -10.76 16.56 21.58
CA PHE A 70 -10.27 17.71 20.81
C PHE A 70 -11.31 18.83 20.70
N MET A 71 -12.58 18.47 20.53
CA MET A 71 -13.69 19.41 20.37
C MET A 71 -13.93 20.26 21.63
N VAL A 72 -13.94 19.65 22.82
CA VAL A 72 -14.26 20.34 24.07
C VAL A 72 -13.22 21.42 24.44
N PRO A 73 -11.89 21.15 24.40
CA PRO A 73 -10.88 22.18 24.64
C PRO A 73 -10.89 23.28 23.58
N LEU A 74 -11.23 22.97 22.33
CA LEU A 74 -11.27 23.98 21.26
C LEU A 74 -12.36 25.02 21.52
N ILE A 75 -13.53 24.60 22.01
CA ILE A 75 -14.64 25.49 22.36
C ILE A 75 -14.33 26.29 23.62
N ARG A 76 -13.74 25.65 24.65
CA ARG A 76 -13.51 26.29 25.94
C ARG A 76 -12.26 27.18 25.96
N TRP A 77 -11.18 26.73 25.32
CA TRP A 77 -9.84 27.33 25.32
C TRP A 77 -9.19 27.21 23.92
N PRO A 78 -9.48 28.14 22.99
CA PRO A 78 -9.08 28.00 21.59
C PRO A 78 -7.56 27.91 21.38
N ARG A 79 -6.77 28.54 22.25
CA ARG A 79 -5.29 28.45 22.19
C ARG A 79 -4.78 27.03 22.47
N LEU A 80 -5.38 26.34 23.45
CA LEU A 80 -5.00 24.97 23.79
C LEU A 80 -5.45 24.00 22.69
N GLY A 81 -6.67 24.18 22.17
CA GLY A 81 -7.19 23.38 21.05
C GLY A 81 -6.32 23.51 19.80
N CYS A 82 -5.95 24.74 19.40
CA CYS A 82 -5.04 24.95 18.28
C CYS A 82 -3.66 24.34 18.51
N ALA A 83 -3.11 24.45 19.73
CA ALA A 83 -1.83 23.83 20.06
C ALA A 83 -1.88 22.29 19.96
N LEU A 84 -2.96 21.66 20.43
CA LEU A 84 -3.18 20.21 20.31
C LEU A 84 -3.27 19.76 18.84
N ILE A 85 -4.04 20.48 18.01
CA ILE A 85 -4.17 20.17 16.58
C ILE A 85 -2.82 20.29 15.88
N LEU A 86 -2.09 21.37 16.11
CA LEU A 86 -0.76 21.56 15.53
C LEU A 86 0.23 20.48 15.97
N ALA A 87 0.18 20.07 17.23
CA ALA A 87 0.99 18.97 17.75
C ALA A 87 0.64 17.62 17.09
N CYS A 88 -0.63 17.33 16.85
CA CYS A 88 -1.03 16.12 16.13
C CYS A 88 -0.58 16.13 14.67
N ILE A 89 -0.71 17.27 13.97
CA ILE A 89 -0.26 17.39 12.58
C ILE A 89 1.26 17.21 12.49
N SER A 90 2.02 17.91 13.34
CA SER A 90 3.48 17.78 13.35
C SER A 90 3.92 16.37 13.73
N GLY A 91 3.25 15.74 14.72
CA GLY A 91 3.47 14.35 15.10
C GLY A 91 3.26 13.38 13.93
N SER A 92 2.18 13.53 13.15
CA SER A 92 1.91 12.70 11.98
C SER A 92 2.98 12.85 10.89
N CYS A 93 3.42 14.08 10.62
CA CYS A 93 4.50 14.35 9.67
C CYS A 93 5.83 13.73 10.12
N VAL A 94 6.20 13.94 11.39
CA VAL A 94 7.44 13.41 11.95
C VAL A 94 7.43 11.89 11.97
N THR A 95 6.32 11.26 12.38
CA THR A 95 6.20 9.80 12.41
C THR A 95 6.36 9.22 11.01
N SER A 96 5.70 9.82 10.02
CA SER A 96 5.84 9.41 8.61
C SER A 96 7.29 9.52 8.14
N PHE A 97 7.96 10.63 8.45
CA PHE A 97 9.36 10.86 8.10
C PHE A 97 10.31 9.83 8.75
N LEU A 98 10.13 9.57 10.04
CA LEU A 98 10.94 8.60 10.79
C LEU A 98 10.74 7.18 10.25
N LEU A 99 9.51 6.81 9.92
CA LEU A 99 9.21 5.50 9.33
C LEU A 99 9.91 5.35 7.97
N THR A 100 9.80 6.35 7.09
CA THR A 100 10.49 6.35 5.80
C THR A 100 12.00 6.24 5.95
N TYR A 101 12.58 6.98 6.91
CA TYR A 101 14.02 6.97 7.16
C TYR A 101 14.53 5.60 7.64
N GLN A 102 13.82 4.94 8.55
CA GLN A 102 14.28 3.64 9.06
C GLN A 102 14.10 2.50 8.05
N TYR A 103 12.98 2.50 7.33
CA TYR A 103 12.65 1.40 6.42
C TYR A 103 13.12 1.64 4.98
N ASN A 104 13.83 2.74 4.70
CA ASN A 104 14.27 3.16 3.36
C ASN A 104 13.15 3.01 2.31
N LEU A 105 11.92 3.34 2.70
CA LEU A 105 10.75 3.20 1.84
C LEU A 105 10.77 4.30 0.78
N ILE A 106 10.38 3.94 -0.45
CA ILE A 106 10.05 4.93 -1.50
C ILE A 106 8.92 5.81 -0.97
N ASP A 107 9.22 7.09 -0.83
CA ASP A 107 8.26 8.10 -0.43
C ASP A 107 7.20 8.28 -1.51
N GLY A 108 5.98 8.66 -1.11
CA GLY A 108 4.87 8.81 -2.06
C GLY A 108 5.17 9.81 -3.19
N PHE A 109 6.06 10.79 -2.96
CA PHE A 109 6.51 11.73 -3.97
C PHE A 109 7.34 11.05 -5.07
N SER A 110 8.30 10.19 -4.71
CA SER A 110 9.07 9.43 -5.71
C SER A 110 8.21 8.40 -6.47
N ARG A 111 7.17 7.85 -5.83
CA ARG A 111 6.17 7.00 -6.51
C ARG A 111 5.31 7.79 -7.50
N LEU A 112 4.99 9.05 -7.18
CA LEU A 112 4.30 9.96 -8.09
C LEU A 112 5.22 10.34 -9.27
N GLU A 113 6.50 10.60 -9.01
CA GLU A 113 7.50 10.90 -10.04
C GLU A 113 7.68 9.71 -11.01
N PHE A 114 7.74 8.47 -10.51
CA PHE A 114 7.76 7.27 -11.36
C PHE A 114 6.50 7.09 -12.21
N HIS A 115 5.30 7.37 -11.67
CA HIS A 115 4.06 7.29 -12.44
C HIS A 115 3.94 8.39 -13.49
N LEU A 116 4.44 9.60 -13.19
CA LEU A 116 4.49 10.68 -14.17
C LEU A 116 5.51 10.35 -15.26
N ASP A 117 6.67 9.78 -14.92
CA ASP A 117 7.68 9.32 -15.88
C ASP A 117 7.13 8.20 -16.77
N ASP A 118 6.50 7.17 -16.21
CA ASP A 118 5.87 6.07 -16.96
C ASP A 118 4.75 6.57 -17.88
N SER A 119 3.91 7.49 -17.41
CA SER A 119 2.85 8.10 -18.22
C SER A 119 3.39 8.96 -19.37
N GLN A 120 4.46 9.72 -19.15
CA GLN A 120 5.14 10.47 -20.20
C GLN A 120 5.81 9.53 -21.21
N ASN A 121 6.50 8.48 -20.74
CA ASN A 121 7.15 7.50 -21.60
C ASN A 121 6.13 6.73 -22.45
N PHE A 122 4.97 6.37 -21.91
CA PHE A 122 3.88 5.76 -22.66
C PHE A 122 3.32 6.70 -23.75
N MET A 123 3.10 7.98 -23.41
CA MET A 123 2.64 8.98 -24.37
C MET A 123 3.67 9.21 -25.49
N ILE A 124 4.95 9.31 -25.15
CA ILE A 124 6.06 9.47 -26.10
C ILE A 124 6.18 8.24 -26.99
N GLN A 125 6.12 7.03 -26.44
CA GLN A 125 6.19 5.79 -27.21
C GLN A 125 5.03 5.70 -28.21
N LYS A 126 3.83 6.10 -27.81
CA LYS A 126 2.66 6.15 -28.69
C LYS A 126 2.82 7.17 -29.83
N ILE A 127 3.49 8.29 -29.58
CA ILE A 127 3.82 9.27 -30.64
C ILE A 127 4.89 8.71 -31.59
N ILE A 128 5.91 8.02 -31.07
CA ILE A 128 6.98 7.37 -31.86
C ILE A 128 6.41 6.26 -32.75
N ASP A 129 5.48 5.44 -32.24
CA ASP A 129 4.79 4.40 -33.01
C ASP A 129 3.91 4.97 -34.13
N HIS A 130 3.29 6.13 -33.92
CA HIS A 130 2.45 6.80 -34.91
C HIS A 130 3.21 7.75 -35.85
N GLY A 131 4.45 8.10 -35.54
CA GLY A 131 5.33 8.92 -36.39
C GLY A 131 6.78 8.65 -36.02
N GLY A 132 7.52 7.99 -36.92
CA GLY A 132 8.88 7.47 -36.71
C GLY A 132 9.98 8.52 -36.47
N LEU A 133 9.84 9.34 -35.44
CA LEU A 133 10.83 10.29 -34.95
C LEU A 133 11.31 9.84 -33.57
N VAL A 134 12.44 9.13 -33.55
CA VAL A 134 13.16 8.78 -32.32
C VAL A 134 13.75 10.06 -31.72
N VAL A 135 13.12 10.63 -30.69
CA VAL A 135 13.70 11.75 -29.93
C VAL A 135 14.28 11.23 -28.62
N ARG A 136 15.61 11.30 -28.51
CA ARG A 136 16.38 10.84 -27.35
C ARG A 136 16.46 11.96 -26.31
N TYR A 137 15.62 11.94 -25.29
CA TYR A 137 15.76 12.80 -24.13
C TYR A 137 16.42 12.01 -22.99
N GLY A 138 17.68 12.35 -22.68
CA GLY A 138 18.35 11.86 -21.49
C GLY A 138 18.76 13.05 -20.63
N PRO A 139 18.40 13.10 -19.33
CA PRO A 139 19.02 14.03 -18.41
C PRO A 139 20.44 13.53 -18.13
N TRP A 140 21.39 14.45 -18.23
CA TRP A 140 22.83 14.22 -18.09
C TRP A 140 23.20 13.36 -16.88
N SER A 141 23.50 12.08 -17.10
CA SER A 141 24.19 11.22 -16.15
C SER A 141 25.68 11.11 -16.51
N ARG A 142 26.48 11.35 -15.48
CA ARG A 142 27.95 11.44 -15.42
C ARG A 142 28.64 10.28 -16.16
N ARG A 143 29.65 10.56 -17.00
CA ARG A 143 30.53 9.54 -17.61
C ARG A 143 31.29 8.78 -16.50
N ILE A 144 31.01 7.49 -16.36
CA ILE A 144 31.92 6.53 -15.70
C ILE A 144 32.81 5.97 -16.83
N PRO A 145 34.15 6.11 -16.76
CA PRO A 145 35.05 5.57 -17.78
C PRO A 145 35.23 4.06 -17.61
N ASP A 146 35.07 3.36 -18.74
CA ASP A 146 35.65 2.08 -19.14
C ASP A 146 35.44 0.84 -18.23
N SER A 147 34.39 0.07 -18.55
CA SER A 147 34.48 -1.40 -18.58
C SER A 147 33.71 -1.94 -19.78
N LYS A 148 34.48 -2.41 -20.78
CA LYS A 148 34.10 -2.98 -22.07
C LYS A 148 32.96 -4.04 -21.97
N PRO A 149 31.94 -4.00 -22.84
CA PRO A 149 31.01 -5.13 -23.02
C PRO A 149 31.64 -6.15 -23.97
N ASP A 150 31.72 -7.42 -23.55
CA ASP A 150 32.05 -8.51 -24.46
C ASP A 150 30.77 -8.95 -25.17
N PHE A 151 30.84 -8.94 -26.49
CA PHE A 151 29.79 -9.22 -27.45
C PHE A 151 30.06 -10.62 -28.01
N THR A 152 29.02 -11.33 -28.47
CA THR A 152 29.01 -12.69 -29.07
C THR A 152 28.93 -13.80 -28.02
N GLU A 153 27.93 -14.69 -27.98
CA GLU A 153 27.14 -15.34 -29.04
C GLU A 153 25.74 -15.74 -28.52
N ASP A 154 24.67 -15.43 -29.27
CA ASP A 154 23.49 -16.29 -29.39
C ASP A 154 23.53 -16.79 -30.85
N PRO A 155 23.34 -18.08 -31.15
CA PRO A 155 21.97 -18.56 -31.29
C PRO A 155 21.75 -20.06 -30.99
N SER A 156 20.58 -20.43 -30.48
CA SER A 156 19.68 -21.38 -31.16
C SER A 156 18.53 -21.89 -30.27
N CYS A 157 17.36 -21.77 -30.86
CA CYS A 157 16.14 -22.51 -30.57
C CYS A 157 16.36 -24.03 -30.39
N ILE A 158 15.62 -24.67 -29.48
CA ILE A 158 14.91 -25.97 -29.64
C ILE A 158 14.03 -26.16 -28.39
N GLY A 159 12.82 -26.67 -28.59
CA GLY A 159 11.67 -26.63 -27.67
C GLY A 159 11.63 -27.61 -26.48
N PRO A 160 10.43 -27.99 -26.01
CA PRO A 160 10.14 -28.34 -24.62
C PRO A 160 10.38 -29.81 -24.29
N VAL A 161 10.59 -30.12 -22.99
CA VAL A 161 10.45 -31.47 -22.43
C VAL A 161 9.63 -31.38 -21.15
N GLU A 162 8.42 -31.93 -21.22
CA GLU A 162 7.62 -32.39 -20.08
C GLU A 162 8.33 -33.52 -19.33
N SER A 163 8.17 -33.54 -18.01
CA SER A 163 8.05 -34.76 -17.18
C SER A 163 7.40 -34.41 -15.85
#